data_AF-A0AAW3D6S9-F1
#
_entry.id   AF-A0AAW3D6S9-F1
#
_cell.length_a   1.000
_cell.length_b   1.000
_cell.length_c   1.000
_cell.angle_alpha   90.00
_cell.angle_beta   90.00
_cell.angle_gamma   90.00
#
_symmetry.space_group_name_H-M   'P 1'
#
loop_
_entity.id
_entity.type
_entity.pdbx_description
1 polymer ?
#
loop_
_entity_poly.entity_id
_entity_poly.type
_entity_poly.pdbx_seq_one_letter_code
_entity_poly.pdbx_strand_id
1 'polypeptide(L)'
;MKKLVTDLRNLPNKLIYSIIVLFSVFIVIYAYFILSWSIGMDTKLATYGLGNSEYLYPLHTQYFLLDRPTLAIITYVLGQVAIPYFTLLISMSLLFVSAIIWMVILTKKNFSIIETLVFCSFYLISPIYIFQFNFVNQAIGISIGFVLTSLAIYHFSLILNHDCEKFKNYVASIVYLFLCIGIYQSFIILFAEGVIFLLILEQLKNIKTNLKVIISILTKILFVSLAALIGYLLISKVIYIFIGESHYLANVYEGWHSNSFSEVIKTPITLLC
;
A
#
# COMPACT_ATOMS: atom_id res chain seq x y z
N MET A 1 12.16 14.15 1.87
CA MET A 1 11.56 14.74 3.09
C MET A 1 11.57 16.27 3.14
N LYS A 2 12.72 16.98 3.18
CA LYS A 2 12.71 18.46 3.26
C LYS A 2 11.88 19.15 2.16
N LYS A 3 11.98 18.66 0.92
CA LYS A 3 11.19 19.17 -0.21
C LYS A 3 9.68 18.96 -0.01
N LEU A 4 9.26 17.79 0.45
CA LEU A 4 7.86 17.49 0.77
C LEU A 4 7.31 18.44 1.85
N VAL A 5 8.07 18.69 2.91
CA VAL A 5 7.68 19.65 3.97
C VAL A 5 7.53 21.06 3.41
N THR A 6 8.41 21.46 2.48
CA THR A 6 8.34 22.76 1.81
C THR A 6 7.09 22.84 0.92
N ASP A 7 6.83 21.79 0.14
CA ASP A 7 5.67 21.73 -0.74
C ASP A 7 4.36 21.72 0.07
N LEU A 8 4.31 21.05 1.22
CA LEU A 8 3.17 21.08 2.15
C LEU A 8 2.88 22.49 2.68
N ARG A 9 3.93 23.26 3.03
CA ARG A 9 3.79 24.65 3.50
C ARG A 9 3.29 25.59 2.41
N ASN A 10 3.48 25.24 1.15
CA ASN A 10 3.08 26.04 -0.01
C ASN A 10 1.66 25.68 -0.50
N LEU A 11 0.93 24.80 0.17
CA LEU A 11 -0.46 24.50 -0.19
C LEU A 11 -1.36 25.73 0.02
N PRO A 12 -2.39 25.94 -0.82
CA PRO A 12 -3.34 27.03 -0.64
C PRO A 12 -4.08 26.92 0.70
N ASN A 13 -4.29 28.05 1.41
CA ASN A 13 -5.00 28.07 2.69
C ASN A 13 -6.37 27.38 2.65
N LYS A 14 -7.13 27.55 1.55
CA LYS A 14 -8.42 26.86 1.35
C LYS A 14 -8.27 25.33 1.39
N LEU A 15 -7.17 24.80 0.87
CA LEU A 15 -6.87 23.37 0.83
C LEU A 15 -6.54 22.86 2.24
N ILE A 16 -5.86 23.65 3.08
CA ILE A 16 -5.60 23.32 4.50
C ILE A 16 -6.91 23.14 5.28
N TYR A 17 -7.89 24.04 5.10
CA TYR A 17 -9.21 23.87 5.72
C TYR A 17 -9.93 22.63 5.21
N SER A 18 -9.81 22.33 3.90
CA SER A 18 -10.39 21.12 3.33
C SER A 18 -9.75 19.82 3.85
N ILE A 19 -8.46 19.82 4.22
CA ILE A 19 -7.81 18.69 4.89
C ILE A 19 -8.56 18.36 6.19
N ILE A 20 -8.82 19.36 7.03
CA ILE A 20 -9.51 19.16 8.31
C ILE A 20 -10.92 18.61 8.08
N VAL A 21 -11.66 19.16 7.12
CA VAL A 21 -13.01 18.68 6.78
C VAL A 21 -12.98 17.25 6.25
N LEU A 22 -12.07 16.94 5.32
CA LEU A 22 -11.90 15.59 4.77
C LEU A 22 -11.54 14.57 5.86
N PHE A 23 -10.68 14.94 6.82
CA PHE A 23 -10.33 14.08 7.93
C PHE A 23 -11.55 13.73 8.77
N SER A 24 -12.35 14.73 9.15
CA SER A 24 -13.56 14.53 9.93
C SER A 24 -14.57 13.64 9.20
N VAL A 25 -14.80 13.88 7.90
CA VAL A 25 -15.70 13.05 7.07
C VAL A 25 -15.18 11.62 6.96
N PHE A 26 -13.89 11.44 6.71
CA PHE A 26 -13.25 10.13 6.61
C PHE A 26 -13.38 9.34 7.91
N ILE A 27 -13.15 9.99 9.07
CA ILE A 27 -13.37 9.36 10.37
C ILE A 27 -14.83 8.92 10.52
N VAL A 28 -15.80 9.78 10.20
CA VAL A 28 -17.23 9.45 10.35
C VAL A 28 -17.63 8.25 9.48
N ILE A 29 -17.18 8.22 8.23
CA ILE A 29 -17.49 7.12 7.30
C ILE A 29 -16.95 5.79 7.84
N TYR A 30 -15.70 5.78 8.31
CA TYR A 30 -15.08 4.57 8.82
C TYR A 30 -15.46 4.23 10.25
N ALA A 31 -15.92 5.19 11.06
CA ALA A 31 -16.44 4.93 12.40
C ALA A 31 -17.62 3.95 12.35
N TYR A 32 -18.51 4.09 11.35
CA TYR A 32 -19.59 3.13 11.12
C TYR A 32 -19.06 1.71 10.87
N PHE A 33 -17.99 1.55 10.08
CA PHE A 33 -17.40 0.24 9.77
C PHE A 33 -16.60 -0.35 10.93
N ILE A 34 -15.83 0.47 11.64
CA ILE A 34 -15.10 0.07 12.86
C ILE A 34 -16.08 -0.51 13.89
N LEU A 35 -17.24 0.14 14.06
CA LEU A 35 -18.25 -0.23 15.05
C LEU A 35 -19.11 -1.42 14.62
N SER A 36 -19.26 -1.70 13.32
CA SER A 36 -20.14 -2.75 12.80
C SER A 36 -19.45 -4.05 12.42
N TRP A 37 -18.17 -4.03 11.97
CA TRP A 37 -17.57 -5.20 11.30
C TRP A 37 -16.25 -5.72 11.89
N SER A 38 -15.55 -4.95 12.74
CA SER A 38 -14.23 -5.35 13.27
C SER A 38 -14.26 -6.55 14.24
N ILE A 39 -15.45 -7.00 14.64
CA ILE A 39 -15.65 -8.18 15.51
C ILE A 39 -15.73 -9.48 14.68
N GLY A 40 -15.78 -9.44 13.34
CA GLY A 40 -16.21 -10.60 12.55
C GLY A 40 -15.13 -11.63 12.13
N MET A 41 -13.93 -11.20 11.75
CA MET A 41 -12.90 -12.09 11.16
C MET A 41 -11.71 -12.37 12.08
N ASP A 42 -11.18 -11.36 12.78
CA ASP A 42 -10.07 -11.59 13.73
C ASP A 42 -10.54 -12.27 15.01
N THR A 43 -11.79 -12.05 15.43
CA THR A 43 -12.40 -12.88 16.47
C THR A 43 -12.49 -14.33 16.00
N LYS A 44 -12.69 -14.64 14.70
CA LYS A 44 -12.64 -16.02 14.22
C LYS A 44 -11.21 -16.57 14.18
N LEU A 45 -10.20 -15.82 13.75
CA LEU A 45 -8.80 -16.29 13.78
C LEU A 45 -8.21 -16.40 15.19
N ALA A 46 -8.63 -15.54 16.12
CA ALA A 46 -8.29 -15.58 17.54
C ALA A 46 -9.11 -16.63 18.32
N THR A 47 -10.37 -16.88 17.95
CA THR A 47 -11.27 -17.83 18.63
C THR A 47 -11.13 -19.26 18.08
N TYR A 48 -10.74 -19.46 16.82
CA TYR A 48 -10.52 -20.79 16.22
C TYR A 48 -9.05 -21.26 16.23
N GLY A 49 -8.18 -20.68 17.07
CA GLY A 49 -6.94 -21.34 17.49
C GLY A 49 -5.75 -21.33 16.52
N LEU A 50 -5.78 -20.57 15.42
CA LEU A 50 -4.61 -20.38 14.56
C LEU A 50 -3.69 -19.24 15.04
N GLY A 51 -4.16 -18.32 15.89
CA GLY A 51 -3.33 -17.26 16.47
C GLY A 51 -2.63 -17.62 17.78
N ASN A 52 -3.06 -18.70 18.44
CA ASN A 52 -2.71 -19.02 19.83
C ASN A 52 -2.29 -20.49 20.04
N SER A 53 -1.96 -21.24 19.00
CA SER A 53 -1.30 -22.52 19.24
C SER A 53 0.17 -22.25 19.58
N GLU A 54 0.66 -22.84 20.67
CA GLU A 54 2.10 -22.91 21.01
C GLU A 54 2.94 -23.59 19.90
N TYR A 55 2.29 -24.03 18.81
CA TYR A 55 2.83 -24.72 17.66
C TYR A 55 3.02 -23.81 16.42
N LEU A 56 2.63 -22.54 16.46
CA LEU A 56 2.83 -21.59 15.36
C LEU A 56 3.92 -20.57 15.68
N TYR A 57 4.81 -20.36 14.71
CA TYR A 57 5.91 -19.39 14.83
C TYR A 57 5.38 -17.99 15.23
N PRO A 58 6.20 -17.18 15.92
CA PRO A 58 5.89 -15.77 16.14
C PRO A 58 5.42 -15.06 14.87
N LEU A 59 4.45 -14.14 14.96
CA LEU A 59 3.80 -13.53 13.78
C LEU A 59 4.78 -12.87 12.79
N HIS A 60 5.85 -12.24 13.31
CA HIS A 60 6.90 -11.67 12.47
C HIS A 60 7.68 -12.73 11.67
N THR A 61 7.93 -13.90 12.26
CA THR A 61 8.55 -15.04 11.57
C THR A 61 7.62 -15.59 10.48
N GLN A 62 6.32 -15.66 10.75
CA GLN A 62 5.34 -16.03 9.71
C GLN A 62 5.41 -15.07 8.52
N TYR A 63 5.55 -13.76 8.76
CA TYR A 63 5.68 -12.80 7.65
C TYR A 63 6.99 -12.91 6.89
N PHE A 64 8.11 -13.28 7.53
CA PHE A 64 9.34 -13.62 6.80
C PHE A 64 9.13 -14.85 5.91
N LEU A 65 8.46 -15.88 6.42
CA LEU A 65 8.10 -17.07 5.65
C LEU A 65 7.10 -16.76 4.51
N LEU A 66 6.29 -15.72 4.65
CA LEU A 66 5.37 -15.26 3.60
C LEU A 66 6.01 -14.28 2.61
N ASP A 67 7.34 -14.16 2.60
CA ASP A 67 8.06 -13.28 1.68
C ASP A 67 7.75 -11.79 1.92
N ARG A 68 7.39 -11.41 3.16
CA ARG A 68 7.02 -10.04 3.57
C ARG A 68 7.99 -9.50 4.63
N PRO A 69 9.27 -9.29 4.29
CA PRO A 69 10.30 -8.95 5.26
C PRO A 69 10.09 -7.57 5.91
N THR A 70 9.57 -6.59 5.18
CA THR A 70 9.27 -5.27 5.78
C THR A 70 8.12 -5.38 6.76
N LEU A 71 7.06 -6.14 6.42
CA LEU A 71 5.94 -6.36 7.34
C LEU A 71 6.39 -7.12 8.59
N ALA A 72 7.27 -8.11 8.44
CA ALA A 72 7.86 -8.84 9.55
C ALA A 72 8.60 -7.90 10.51
N ILE A 73 9.45 -7.01 10.00
CA ILE A 73 10.18 -6.02 10.80
C ILE A 73 9.22 -5.06 11.50
N ILE A 74 8.22 -4.54 10.78
CA ILE A 74 7.19 -3.66 11.37
C ILE A 74 6.48 -4.37 12.53
N THR A 75 6.08 -5.62 12.32
CA THR A 75 5.38 -6.44 13.33
C THR A 75 6.28 -6.75 14.53
N TYR A 76 7.57 -7.01 14.29
CA TYR A 76 8.54 -7.21 15.36
C TYR A 76 8.69 -5.96 16.23
N VAL A 77 8.75 -4.76 15.62
CA VAL A 77 8.92 -3.49 16.33
C VAL A 77 7.65 -3.06 17.07
N LEU A 78 6.48 -3.22 16.45
CA LEU A 78 5.19 -2.79 17.01
C LEU A 78 4.61 -3.80 18.02
N GLY A 79 5.10 -5.03 18.02
CA GLY A 79 4.56 -6.12 18.83
C GLY A 79 3.48 -6.92 18.09
N GLN A 80 3.18 -8.11 18.61
CA GLN A 80 2.36 -9.12 17.92
C GLN A 80 0.86 -9.02 18.23
N VAL A 81 0.48 -8.26 19.26
CA VAL A 81 -0.91 -8.17 19.71
C VAL A 81 -1.55 -6.93 19.14
N ALA A 82 -2.43 -7.11 18.16
CA ALA A 82 -3.22 -6.00 17.65
C ALA A 82 -4.34 -5.63 18.61
N ILE A 83 -4.51 -4.33 18.89
CA ILE A 83 -5.60 -3.81 19.71
C ILE A 83 -6.66 -3.27 18.75
N PRO A 84 -7.80 -3.95 18.51
CA PRO A 84 -8.64 -3.73 17.33
C PRO A 84 -8.96 -2.27 17.02
N TYR A 85 -9.52 -1.53 17.97
CA TYR A 85 -9.90 -0.13 17.76
C TYR A 85 -8.71 0.83 17.64
N PHE A 86 -7.64 0.58 18.40
CA PHE A 86 -6.44 1.41 18.36
C PHE A 86 -5.64 1.19 17.06
N THR A 87 -5.48 -0.07 16.65
CA THR A 87 -4.86 -0.46 15.39
C THR A 87 -5.60 0.14 14.20
N LEU A 88 -6.93 0.10 14.20
CA LEU A 88 -7.75 0.69 13.14
C LEU A 88 -7.61 2.22 13.11
N LEU A 89 -7.63 2.88 14.27
CA LEU A 89 -7.43 4.33 14.35
C LEU A 89 -6.07 4.76 13.77
N ILE A 90 -4.99 4.05 14.11
CA ILE A 90 -3.66 4.31 13.55
C ILE A 90 -3.66 4.06 12.04
N SER A 91 -4.24 2.94 11.60
CA SER A 91 -4.27 2.55 10.19
C SER A 91 -5.00 3.59 9.33
N MET A 92 -6.12 4.11 9.83
CA MET A 92 -6.85 5.21 9.22
C MET A 92 -6.04 6.51 9.20
N SER A 93 -5.39 6.86 10.32
CA SER A 93 -4.57 8.06 10.40
C SER A 93 -3.43 8.03 9.36
N LEU A 94 -2.78 6.87 9.20
CA LEU A 94 -1.76 6.65 8.17
C LEU A 94 -2.32 6.74 6.75
N LEU A 95 -3.49 6.17 6.50
CA LEU A 95 -4.15 6.30 5.20
C LEU A 95 -4.48 7.77 4.87
N PHE A 96 -4.88 8.54 5.88
CA PHE A 96 -5.08 9.97 5.74
C PHE A 96 -3.79 10.74 5.43
N VAL A 97 -2.66 10.36 6.06
CA VAL A 97 -1.33 10.89 5.69
C VAL A 97 -1.01 10.59 4.21
N SER A 98 -1.35 9.40 3.72
CA SER A 98 -1.19 9.07 2.29
C SER A 98 -2.03 9.99 1.39
N ALA A 99 -3.27 10.29 1.78
CA ALA A 99 -4.11 11.24 1.05
C ALA A 99 -3.52 12.67 1.06
N ILE A 100 -2.90 13.10 2.16
CA ILE A 100 -2.17 14.38 2.21
C ILE A 100 -1.01 14.40 1.21
N ILE A 101 -0.26 13.32 1.08
CA ILE A 101 0.81 13.22 0.08
C ILE A 101 0.24 13.34 -1.33
N TRP A 102 -0.90 12.68 -1.61
CA TRP A 102 -1.61 12.83 -2.88
C TRP A 102 -2.07 14.27 -3.15
N MET A 103 -2.59 14.98 -2.14
CA MET A 103 -2.95 16.40 -2.29
C MET A 103 -1.74 17.24 -2.71
N VAL A 104 -0.56 16.97 -2.16
CA VAL A 104 0.68 17.65 -2.58
C VAL A 104 1.03 17.33 -4.03
N ILE A 105 0.99 16.05 -4.42
CA ILE A 105 1.28 15.62 -5.80
C ILE A 105 0.37 16.34 -6.80
N LEU A 106 -0.94 16.31 -6.54
CA LEU A 106 -1.95 16.91 -7.42
C LEU A 106 -1.81 18.43 -7.47
N THR A 107 -1.56 19.09 -6.34
CA THR A 107 -1.32 20.55 -6.33
C THR A 107 -0.11 20.92 -7.17
N LYS A 108 1.00 20.16 -7.08
CA LYS A 108 2.20 20.39 -7.89
C LYS A 108 2.01 20.12 -9.39
N LYS A 109 1.03 19.30 -9.75
CA LYS A 109 0.62 19.05 -11.14
C LYS A 109 -0.49 20.03 -11.58
N ASN A 110 -0.66 21.14 -10.86
CA ASN A 110 -1.62 22.21 -11.16
C ASN A 110 -3.05 21.69 -11.32
N PHE A 111 -3.47 20.74 -10.49
CA PHE A 111 -4.89 20.40 -10.36
C PHE A 111 -5.63 21.47 -9.58
N SER A 112 -6.87 21.73 -9.98
CA SER A 112 -7.74 22.60 -9.22
C SER A 112 -8.02 22.00 -7.84
N ILE A 113 -8.41 22.87 -6.91
CA ILE A 113 -8.78 22.45 -5.56
C ILE A 113 -9.92 21.43 -5.63
N ILE A 114 -10.92 21.66 -6.48
CA ILE A 114 -12.09 20.77 -6.62
C ILE A 114 -11.66 19.38 -7.10
N GLU A 115 -10.87 19.27 -8.16
CA GLU A 115 -10.38 17.98 -8.67
C GLU A 115 -9.56 17.22 -7.61
N THR A 116 -8.74 17.96 -6.86
CA THR A 116 -7.93 17.39 -5.77
C THR A 116 -8.80 16.82 -4.66
N LEU A 117 -9.85 17.53 -4.25
CA LEU A 117 -10.79 17.09 -3.22
C LEU A 117 -11.63 15.90 -3.67
N VAL A 118 -12.09 15.91 -4.93
CA VAL A 118 -12.82 14.77 -5.51
C VAL A 118 -11.93 13.53 -5.48
N PHE A 119 -10.70 13.61 -6.00
CA PHE A 119 -9.77 12.49 -5.97
C PHE A 119 -9.52 11.98 -4.55
N CYS A 120 -9.21 12.87 -3.61
CA CYS A 120 -8.89 12.46 -2.24
C CYS A 120 -10.10 11.87 -1.52
N SER A 121 -11.31 12.32 -1.84
CA SER A 121 -12.54 11.74 -1.30
C SER A 121 -12.72 10.30 -1.79
N PHE A 122 -12.62 10.07 -3.10
CA PHE A 122 -12.69 8.72 -3.69
C PHE A 122 -11.56 7.81 -3.21
N TYR A 123 -10.35 8.35 -3.08
CA TYR A 123 -9.22 7.65 -2.52
C TYR A 123 -9.58 7.17 -1.11
N LEU A 124 -9.87 8.08 -0.18
CA LEU A 124 -10.11 7.77 1.23
C LEU A 124 -11.26 6.78 1.47
N ILE A 125 -12.33 6.83 0.66
CA ILE A 125 -13.49 5.94 0.81
C ILE A 125 -13.38 4.63 0.00
N SER A 126 -12.24 4.37 -0.63
CA SER A 126 -12.08 3.21 -1.51
C SER A 126 -12.38 1.88 -0.77
N PRO A 127 -13.23 1.01 -1.33
CA PRO A 127 -13.58 -0.28 -0.71
C PRO A 127 -12.37 -1.19 -0.43
N ILE A 128 -11.28 -1.00 -1.19
CA ILE A 128 -10.04 -1.79 -0.98
C ILE A 128 -9.47 -1.58 0.43
N TYR A 129 -9.59 -0.38 1.00
CA TYR A 129 -9.07 -0.09 2.33
C TYR A 129 -9.94 -0.71 3.42
N ILE A 130 -11.26 -0.72 3.22
CA ILE A 130 -12.20 -1.43 4.09
C ILE A 130 -11.85 -2.92 4.13
N PHE A 131 -11.61 -3.53 2.96
CA PHE A 131 -11.20 -4.93 2.89
C PHE A 131 -9.88 -5.18 3.62
N GLN A 132 -8.88 -4.32 3.46
CA GLN A 132 -7.58 -4.48 4.12
C GLN A 132 -7.65 -4.26 5.64
N PHE A 133 -8.50 -3.35 6.11
CA PHE A 133 -8.68 -3.08 7.54
C PHE A 133 -9.41 -4.19 8.28
N ASN A 134 -10.08 -5.11 7.58
CA ASN A 134 -10.64 -6.33 8.18
C ASN A 134 -9.56 -7.33 8.64
N PHE A 135 -8.30 -7.14 8.22
CA PHE A 135 -7.17 -7.93 8.68
C PHE A 135 -6.35 -7.13 9.70
N VAL A 136 -6.85 -7.03 10.94
CA VAL A 136 -6.32 -6.11 11.96
C VAL A 136 -4.83 -6.38 12.23
N ASN A 137 -4.39 -7.64 12.18
CA ASN A 137 -2.98 -8.01 12.40
C ASN A 137 -2.00 -7.42 11.37
N GLN A 138 -2.46 -7.08 10.16
CA GLN A 138 -1.62 -6.45 9.13
C GLN A 138 -2.05 -5.01 8.80
N ALA A 139 -3.15 -4.50 9.39
CA ALA A 139 -3.74 -3.23 9.01
C ALA A 139 -2.77 -2.04 9.09
N ILE A 140 -1.99 -1.94 10.19
CA ILE A 140 -0.98 -0.87 10.32
C ILE A 140 0.10 -1.00 9.24
N GLY A 141 0.61 -2.22 9.03
CA GLY A 141 1.63 -2.49 8.02
C GLY A 141 1.15 -2.13 6.61
N ILE A 142 -0.06 -2.54 6.25
CA ILE A 142 -0.69 -2.18 4.97
C ILE A 142 -0.89 -0.66 4.85
N SER A 143 -1.32 0.02 5.91
CA SER A 143 -1.43 1.48 5.91
C SER A 143 -0.09 2.20 5.76
N ILE A 144 0.98 1.69 6.37
CA ILE A 144 2.36 2.15 6.11
C ILE A 144 2.69 1.94 4.63
N GLY A 145 2.32 0.79 4.06
CA GLY A 145 2.48 0.51 2.63
C GLY A 145 1.80 1.56 1.72
N PHE A 146 0.60 2.03 2.05
CA PHE A 146 -0.05 3.12 1.32
C PHE A 146 0.74 4.44 1.40
N VAL A 147 1.24 4.80 2.59
CA VAL A 147 2.10 5.99 2.77
C VAL A 147 3.39 5.86 1.97
N LEU A 148 4.07 4.72 2.04
CA LEU A 148 5.30 4.46 1.30
C LEU A 148 5.05 4.51 -0.22
N THR A 149 3.93 3.96 -0.69
CA THR A 149 3.56 4.00 -2.10
C THR A 149 3.29 5.42 -2.57
N SER A 150 2.54 6.23 -1.82
CA SER A 150 2.31 7.63 -2.18
C SER A 150 3.59 8.47 -2.13
N LEU A 151 4.52 8.18 -1.19
CA LEU A 151 5.87 8.78 -1.19
C LEU A 151 6.69 8.36 -2.42
N ALA A 152 6.62 7.09 -2.83
CA ALA A 152 7.30 6.60 -4.02
C ALA A 152 6.79 7.33 -5.28
N ILE A 153 5.46 7.50 -5.41
CA ILE A 153 4.82 8.25 -6.50
C ILE A 153 5.19 9.74 -6.43
N TYR A 154 5.21 10.34 -5.24
CA TYR A 154 5.63 11.73 -5.07
C TYR A 154 7.05 11.95 -5.59
N HIS A 155 8.01 11.14 -5.16
CA HIS A 155 9.38 11.25 -5.65
C HIS A 155 9.48 10.95 -7.15
N PHE A 156 8.71 9.98 -7.67
CA PHE A 156 8.63 9.72 -9.10
C PHE A 156 8.12 10.94 -9.88
N SER A 157 7.11 11.65 -9.38
CA SER A 157 6.56 12.85 -10.01
C SER A 157 7.60 13.97 -10.14
N LEU A 158 8.52 14.09 -9.17
CA LEU A 158 9.62 15.06 -9.21
C LEU A 158 10.66 14.72 -10.30
N ILE A 159 10.85 13.44 -10.62
CA ILE A 159 11.71 13.00 -11.73
C ILE A 159 11.16 13.51 -13.06
N LEU A 160 9.83 13.52 -13.20
CA LEU A 160 9.14 13.98 -14.41
C LEU A 160 9.22 15.49 -14.59
N ASN A 161 9.12 16.27 -13.50
CA ASN A 161 9.06 17.73 -13.55
C ASN A 161 10.42 18.43 -13.78
N HIS A 162 11.46 17.68 -14.20
CA HIS A 162 12.81 18.20 -14.43
C HIS A 162 13.44 18.93 -13.23
N ASP A 163 13.00 18.64 -12.01
CA ASP A 163 13.56 19.22 -10.78
C ASP A 163 15.03 18.83 -10.59
N CYS A 164 15.79 19.71 -9.92
CA CYS A 164 17.16 19.44 -9.50
C CYS A 164 17.18 18.19 -8.60
N GLU A 165 18.21 17.35 -8.71
CA GLU A 165 18.40 16.10 -7.93
C GLU A 165 17.63 14.84 -8.40
N LYS A 166 17.41 14.67 -9.71
CA LYS A 166 16.79 13.47 -10.31
C LYS A 166 17.27 12.14 -9.72
N PHE A 167 18.58 11.97 -9.55
CA PHE A 167 19.15 10.74 -8.97
C PHE A 167 18.63 10.45 -7.56
N LYS A 168 18.58 11.46 -6.68
CA LYS A 168 18.05 11.30 -5.31
C LYS A 168 16.57 10.91 -5.33
N ASN A 169 15.80 11.46 -6.26
CA ASN A 169 14.39 11.11 -6.42
C ASN A 169 14.20 9.69 -6.97
N TYR A 170 15.06 9.22 -7.89
CA TYR A 170 15.09 7.81 -8.29
C TYR A 170 15.35 6.90 -7.09
N VAL A 171 16.42 7.16 -6.35
CA VAL A 171 16.80 6.35 -5.18
C VAL A 171 15.67 6.35 -4.15
N ALA A 172 15.10 7.51 -3.81
CA ALA A 172 14.00 7.59 -2.85
C ALA A 172 12.77 6.82 -3.33
N SER A 173 12.39 6.97 -4.61
CA SER A 173 11.25 6.24 -5.18
C SER A 173 11.48 4.72 -5.16
N ILE A 174 12.67 4.26 -5.54
CA ILE A 174 13.07 2.85 -5.48
C ILE A 174 13.04 2.31 -4.04
N VAL A 175 13.61 3.05 -3.08
CA VAL A 175 13.67 2.61 -1.68
C VAL A 175 12.27 2.50 -1.08
N TYR A 176 11.40 3.50 -1.29
CA TYR A 176 10.03 3.43 -0.78
C TYR A 176 9.23 2.31 -1.45
N LEU A 177 9.40 2.11 -2.76
CA LEU A 177 8.74 1.02 -3.49
C LEU A 177 9.26 -0.36 -3.03
N PHE A 178 10.56 -0.50 -2.82
CA PHE A 178 11.18 -1.70 -2.25
C PHE A 178 10.58 -2.03 -0.88
N LEU A 179 10.49 -1.03 0.01
CA LEU A 179 9.93 -1.22 1.34
C LEU A 179 8.46 -1.65 1.28
N CYS A 180 7.64 -1.02 0.41
CA CYS A 180 6.23 -1.40 0.31
C CYS A 180 6.03 -2.78 -0.36
N ILE A 181 6.85 -3.18 -1.34
CA ILE A 181 6.82 -4.54 -1.88
C ILE A 181 7.11 -5.57 -0.78
N GLY A 182 8.07 -5.27 0.11
CA GLY A 182 8.35 -6.10 1.28
C GLY A 182 7.25 -6.10 2.35
N ILE A 183 6.23 -5.25 2.22
CA ILE A 183 4.99 -5.33 3.01
C ILE A 183 3.96 -6.20 2.29
N TYR A 184 3.73 -5.90 1.01
CA TYR A 184 2.81 -6.63 0.15
C TYR A 184 3.16 -6.40 -1.32
N GLN A 185 3.28 -7.48 -2.11
CA GLN A 185 3.78 -7.40 -3.47
C GLN A 185 2.86 -6.59 -4.41
N SER A 186 1.55 -6.57 -4.15
CA SER A 186 0.58 -5.79 -4.95
C SER A 186 0.79 -4.27 -4.89
N PHE A 187 1.57 -3.75 -3.95
CA PHE A 187 1.91 -2.32 -3.93
C PHE A 187 2.68 -1.86 -5.18
N ILE A 188 3.37 -2.77 -5.88
CA ILE A 188 3.99 -2.45 -7.18
C ILE A 188 2.95 -2.08 -8.25
N ILE A 189 1.79 -2.73 -8.21
CA ILE A 189 0.66 -2.45 -9.10
C ILE A 189 0.07 -1.09 -8.74
N LEU A 190 -0.16 -0.84 -7.45
CA LEU A 190 -0.69 0.44 -6.98
C LEU A 190 0.24 1.62 -7.33
N PHE A 191 1.56 1.43 -7.24
CA PHE A 191 2.54 2.41 -7.71
C PHE A 191 2.39 2.67 -9.21
N ALA A 192 2.36 1.61 -10.03
CA ALA A 192 2.23 1.73 -11.48
C ALA A 192 0.92 2.43 -11.87
N GLU A 193 -0.21 2.03 -11.28
CA GLU A 193 -1.52 2.66 -11.48
C GLU A 193 -1.50 4.13 -11.10
N GLY A 194 -0.95 4.48 -9.93
CA GLY A 194 -0.88 5.86 -9.47
C GLY A 194 -0.03 6.74 -10.39
N VAL A 195 1.09 6.22 -10.90
CA VAL A 195 1.89 6.96 -11.89
C VAL A 195 1.16 7.07 -13.23
N ILE A 196 0.58 5.99 -13.74
CA ILE A 196 -0.20 6.01 -15.00
C ILE A 196 -1.37 7.00 -14.90
N PHE A 197 -2.06 7.02 -13.77
CA PHE A 197 -3.12 7.98 -13.49
C PHE A 197 -2.64 9.43 -13.62
N LEU A 198 -1.48 9.78 -13.02
CA LEU A 198 -0.89 11.11 -13.18
C LEU A 198 -0.61 11.44 -14.64
N LEU A 199 -0.21 10.46 -15.45
CA LEU A 199 0.06 10.64 -16.88
C LEU A 199 -1.20 10.84 -17.69
N ILE A 200 -2.23 10.03 -17.47
CA ILE A 200 -3.52 10.18 -18.13
C ILE A 200 -4.05 11.59 -17.86
N LEU A 201 -4.02 12.02 -16.59
CA LEU A 201 -4.53 13.35 -16.25
C LEU A 201 -3.66 14.48 -16.82
N GLU A 202 -2.34 14.33 -16.88
CA GLU A 202 -1.45 15.32 -17.51
C GLU A 202 -1.68 15.41 -19.03
N GLN A 203 -1.99 14.29 -19.69
CA GLN A 203 -2.36 14.25 -21.11
C GLN A 203 -3.72 14.89 -21.39
N LEU A 204 -4.71 14.67 -20.53
CA LEU A 204 -6.02 15.33 -20.65
C LEU A 204 -5.91 16.85 -20.58
N LYS A 205 -4.91 17.39 -19.87
CA LYS A 205 -4.62 18.83 -19.82
C LYS A 205 -3.82 19.35 -21.03
N ASN A 206 -3.01 18.49 -21.66
CA ASN A 206 -2.08 18.87 -22.73
C ASN A 206 -2.42 18.17 -24.06
N ILE A 207 -3.08 18.90 -24.98
CA ILE A 207 -3.61 18.42 -26.27
C ILE A 207 -2.52 17.87 -27.23
N LYS A 208 -1.23 18.13 -26.99
CA LYS A 208 -0.11 17.69 -27.85
C LYS A 208 0.93 16.87 -27.10
N THR A 209 0.58 15.64 -26.73
CA THR A 209 1.57 14.72 -26.13
C THR A 209 2.18 13.82 -27.20
N ASN A 210 3.51 13.86 -27.34
CA ASN A 210 4.26 13.03 -28.29
C ASN A 210 4.46 11.62 -27.72
N LEU A 211 4.26 10.57 -28.54
CA LEU A 211 4.51 9.17 -28.18
C LEU A 211 5.88 8.95 -27.53
N LYS A 212 6.92 9.68 -27.96
CA LYS A 212 8.26 9.63 -27.39
C LYS A 212 8.30 9.98 -25.89
N VAL A 213 7.45 10.92 -25.46
CA VAL A 213 7.32 11.31 -24.04
C VAL A 213 6.67 10.20 -23.24
N ILE A 214 5.60 9.58 -23.78
CA ILE A 214 4.92 8.45 -23.13
C ILE A 214 5.87 7.28 -22.93
N ILE A 215 6.59 6.89 -23.99
CA ILE A 215 7.59 5.81 -23.93
C ILE A 215 8.68 6.13 -22.90
N SER A 216 9.19 7.37 -22.89
CA SER A 216 10.19 7.83 -21.92
C SER A 216 9.71 7.73 -20.48
N ILE A 217 8.41 7.81 -20.22
CA ILE A 217 7.87 7.69 -18.87
C ILE A 217 7.64 6.22 -18.52
N LEU A 218 7.07 5.43 -19.43
CA LEU A 218 6.89 3.99 -19.23
C LEU A 218 8.23 3.30 -18.93
N THR A 219 9.32 3.67 -19.61
CA THR A 219 10.66 3.14 -19.32
C THR A 219 11.16 3.51 -17.92
N LYS A 220 10.82 4.71 -17.41
CA LYS A 220 11.17 5.11 -16.05
C LYS A 220 10.36 4.36 -15.00
N ILE A 221 9.07 4.14 -15.24
CA ILE A 221 8.22 3.30 -14.38
C ILE A 221 8.83 1.91 -14.30
N LEU A 222 9.10 1.30 -15.46
CA LEU A 222 9.71 -0.03 -15.54
C LEU A 222 11.04 -0.09 -14.80
N PHE A 223 11.91 0.91 -14.98
CA PHE A 223 13.20 0.97 -14.29
C PHE A 223 13.04 1.02 -12.76
N VAL A 224 12.20 1.90 -12.24
CA VAL A 224 11.97 2.04 -10.79
C VAL A 224 11.36 0.77 -10.20
N SER A 225 10.35 0.22 -10.87
CA SER A 225 9.68 -1.03 -10.46
C SER A 225 10.64 -2.21 -10.47
N LEU A 226 11.45 -2.36 -11.53
CA LEU A 226 12.40 -3.47 -11.65
C LEU A 226 13.52 -3.36 -10.63
N ALA A 227 14.07 -2.16 -10.41
CA ALA A 227 15.11 -1.94 -9.40
C ALA A 227 14.60 -2.26 -7.98
N ALA A 228 13.39 -1.82 -7.65
CA ALA A 228 12.76 -2.13 -6.37
C ALA A 228 12.49 -3.62 -6.20
N LEU A 229 11.97 -4.28 -7.24
CA LEU A 229 11.69 -5.72 -7.24
C LEU A 229 12.97 -6.55 -7.09
N ILE A 230 14.03 -6.21 -7.81
CA ILE A 230 15.34 -6.88 -7.68
C ILE A 230 15.87 -6.71 -6.26
N GLY A 231 15.84 -5.49 -5.72
CA GLY A 231 16.27 -5.23 -4.34
C GLY A 231 15.49 -6.08 -3.34
N TYR A 232 14.17 -6.20 -3.52
CA TYR A 232 13.29 -7.03 -2.70
C TYR A 232 13.68 -8.50 -2.77
N LEU A 233 13.81 -9.05 -3.98
CA LEU A 233 14.18 -10.46 -4.18
C LEU A 233 15.55 -10.79 -3.59
N LEU A 234 16.52 -9.88 -3.69
CA LEU A 234 17.85 -10.06 -3.09
C LEU A 234 17.75 -10.10 -1.56
N ILE A 235 16.99 -9.20 -0.95
CA ILE A 235 16.82 -9.17 0.50
C ILE A 235 16.06 -10.41 1.01
N SER A 236 15.01 -10.85 0.31
CA SER A 236 14.28 -12.08 0.68
C SER A 236 15.21 -13.29 0.65
N LYS A 237 16.04 -13.43 -0.40
CA LYS A 237 17.05 -14.50 -0.46
C LYS A 237 18.04 -14.46 0.69
N VAL A 238 18.52 -13.27 1.07
CA VAL A 238 19.42 -13.12 2.22
C VAL A 238 18.73 -13.58 3.51
N ILE A 239 17.47 -13.22 3.71
CA ILE A 239 16.70 -13.61 4.88
C ILE A 239 16.48 -15.13 4.94
N TYR A 240 16.22 -15.76 3.80
CA TYR A 240 16.03 -17.22 3.74
C TYR A 240 17.28 -18.03 4.09
N ILE A 241 18.48 -17.46 3.97
CA ILE A 241 19.71 -18.09 4.49
C ILE A 241 19.63 -18.27 6.01
N PHE A 242 18.94 -17.37 6.73
CA PHE A 242 18.88 -17.37 8.20
C PHE A 242 17.63 -18.05 8.77
N ILE A 243 16.49 -17.95 8.09
CA ILE A 243 15.19 -18.41 8.61
C ILE A 243 14.73 -19.73 7.94
N GLY A 244 15.34 -20.10 6.80
CA GLY A 244 14.89 -21.20 5.95
C GLY A 244 13.81 -20.75 4.97
N GLU A 245 13.75 -21.41 3.81
CA GLU A 245 12.71 -21.14 2.80
C GLU A 245 11.35 -21.67 3.27
N SER A 246 10.31 -20.90 2.98
CA SER A 246 8.94 -21.31 3.22
C SER A 246 8.35 -21.96 1.99
N HIS A 247 7.85 -23.18 2.14
CA HIS A 247 7.07 -23.84 1.09
C HIS A 247 5.63 -23.33 0.99
N TYR A 248 5.22 -22.27 1.71
CA TYR A 248 3.82 -21.81 1.69
C TYR A 248 3.34 -21.47 0.27
N LEU A 249 4.11 -20.67 -0.48
CA LEU A 249 3.75 -20.32 -1.86
C LEU A 249 3.84 -21.53 -2.79
N ALA A 250 4.80 -22.43 -2.59
CA ALA A 250 4.91 -23.69 -3.32
C ALA A 250 3.69 -24.59 -3.07
N ASN A 251 3.27 -24.75 -1.81
CA ASN A 251 2.11 -25.55 -1.40
C ASN A 251 0.78 -24.95 -1.87
N VAL A 252 0.66 -23.62 -1.93
CA VAL A 252 -0.53 -22.94 -2.48
C VAL A 252 -0.56 -23.09 -4.01
N TYR A 253 0.56 -22.88 -4.71
CA TYR A 253 0.63 -23.09 -6.15
C TYR A 253 0.44 -24.55 -6.55
N GLU A 254 1.08 -25.48 -5.85
CA GLU A 254 0.92 -26.92 -6.03
C GLU A 254 -0.52 -27.34 -5.70
N GLY A 255 -1.11 -26.87 -4.60
CA GLY A 255 -2.50 -27.18 -4.25
C GLY A 255 -3.56 -26.64 -5.23
N TRP A 256 -3.27 -25.53 -5.92
CA TRP A 256 -4.13 -24.99 -6.98
C TRP A 256 -3.94 -25.70 -8.31
N HIS A 257 -2.76 -26.27 -8.57
CA HIS A 257 -2.45 -27.00 -9.81
C HIS A 257 -2.66 -28.51 -9.70
N SER A 258 -2.62 -29.08 -8.49
CA SER A 258 -2.78 -30.52 -8.24
C SER A 258 -4.23 -30.96 -8.30
N ASN A 259 -5.17 -30.04 -8.04
CA ASN A 259 -6.58 -30.32 -8.18
C ASN A 259 -7.02 -29.95 -9.59
N SER A 260 -7.48 -30.94 -10.35
CA SER A 260 -8.12 -30.66 -11.63
C SER A 260 -9.31 -29.73 -11.40
N PHE A 261 -9.60 -28.80 -12.32
CA PHE A 261 -10.77 -27.92 -12.24
C PHE A 261 -12.09 -28.71 -12.00
N SER A 262 -12.11 -30.00 -12.37
CA SER A 262 -13.20 -30.95 -12.13
C SER A 262 -13.39 -31.36 -10.66
N GLU A 263 -12.35 -31.35 -9.83
CA GLU A 263 -12.42 -31.68 -8.39
C GLU A 263 -12.92 -30.51 -7.56
N VAL A 264 -12.57 -29.28 -7.95
CA VAL A 264 -13.07 -28.05 -7.32
C VAL A 264 -14.59 -27.92 -7.47
N ILE A 265 -15.15 -28.34 -8.60
CA ILE A 265 -16.61 -28.34 -8.85
C ILE A 265 -17.33 -29.47 -8.10
N LYS A 266 -16.66 -30.60 -7.85
CA LYS A 266 -17.22 -31.75 -7.14
C LYS A 266 -17.15 -31.63 -5.62
N THR A 267 -16.41 -30.66 -5.09
CA THR A 267 -16.38 -30.41 -3.65
C THR A 267 -17.73 -29.83 -3.25
N PRO A 268 -18.60 -30.58 -2.53
CA PRO A 268 -19.90 -30.07 -2.14
C PRO A 268 -19.68 -28.87 -1.21
N ILE A 269 -20.59 -27.91 -1.31
CA ILE A 269 -20.78 -26.83 -0.33
C ILE A 269 -21.17 -27.50 1.01
N THR A 270 -20.19 -28.03 1.74
CA THR A 270 -20.33 -28.57 3.10
C THR A 270 -19.25 -28.02 4.02
N LEU A 271 -18.88 -26.76 3.81
CA LEU A 271 -18.18 -25.93 4.81
C LEU A 271 -18.85 -24.55 4.85
N LEU A 272 -20.12 -24.56 5.26
CA LEU A 272 -20.86 -23.39 5.77
C LEU A 272 -21.61 -23.85 7.03
N CYS A 273 -20.87 -24.03 8.12
CA CYS A 273 -21.32 -23.94 9.50
C CYS A 273 -20.17 -23.34 10.32
#